data_AF-A0A679IIK7-F1
#
_entry.id   AF-A0A679IIK7-F1
#
_cell.length_a   1.000
_cell.length_b   1.000
_cell.length_c   1.000
_cell.angle_alpha   90.00
_cell.angle_beta   90.00
_cell.angle_gamma   90.00
#
_symmetry.space_group_name_H-M   'P 1'
#
loop_
_entity.id
_entity.type
_entity.pdbx_description
1 polymer ?
#
loop_
_entity_poly.entity_id
_entity_poly.type
_entity_poly.pdbx_seq_one_letter_code
_entity_poly.pdbx_strand_id
1 'polypeptide(L)'
;MAALATRMTANQAEMKDFVDNLKEVNKTAVLLQKNKFLTKTDKSELGKLQKENEEYFKDADSLITVQKQYDNSNNLLITLQERAKDTEQDFRENEKVARKLIQATNELLAKGDLNSDERAELNGIRTGLNEALSLKNYQTGDLSSSYTTLKISYDSSYKLSNERKEQTKRLAQEAARKKAEEEKAAQKQTQANTLLNNKTPAPIPNSGGWNQAPAGYKFLKVESGKTYGQVKNPDNFRLITEAEAAKYTPGHVNGSAKQ
;
A
#
# COMPACT_ATOMS: atom_id res chain seq x y z
N MET A 1 32.34 -80.24 -5.04
CA MET A 1 30.98 -79.95 -4.49
C MET A 1 31.02 -79.11 -3.22
N ALA A 2 31.92 -79.35 -2.26
CA ALA A 2 32.01 -78.54 -1.03
C ALA A 2 32.18 -77.03 -1.26
N ALA A 3 33.05 -76.60 -2.19
CA ALA A 3 33.31 -75.18 -2.46
C ALA A 3 32.09 -74.41 -3.02
N LEU A 4 31.25 -75.06 -3.82
CA LEU A 4 30.03 -74.44 -4.36
C LEU A 4 29.00 -74.22 -3.25
N ALA A 5 28.77 -75.24 -2.42
CA ALA A 5 27.86 -75.14 -1.29
C ALA A 5 28.30 -74.05 -0.30
N THR A 6 29.59 -73.99 0.04
CA THR A 6 30.14 -72.91 0.89
C THR A 6 29.89 -71.52 0.30
N ARG A 7 30.10 -71.34 -1.01
CA ARG A 7 29.87 -70.05 -1.67
C ARG A 7 28.38 -69.68 -1.72
N MET A 8 27.49 -70.65 -1.92
CA MET A 8 26.05 -70.41 -1.89
C MET A 8 25.57 -69.97 -0.50
N THR A 9 26.05 -70.62 0.56
CA THR A 9 25.72 -70.23 1.94
C THR A 9 26.22 -68.82 2.27
N ALA A 10 27.43 -68.47 1.83
CA ALA A 10 27.97 -67.12 2.02
C ALA A 10 27.13 -66.07 1.29
N ASN A 11 26.79 -66.30 0.02
CA ASN A 11 25.93 -65.40 -0.76
C ASN A 11 24.54 -65.23 -0.13
N GLN A 12 23.95 -66.29 0.43
CA GLN A 12 22.67 -66.22 1.13
C GLN A 12 22.75 -65.39 2.41
N ALA A 13 23.84 -65.51 3.17
CA ALA A 13 24.08 -64.70 4.36
C ALA A 13 24.24 -63.21 3.99
N GLU A 14 25.08 -62.88 3.02
CA GLU A 14 25.26 -61.50 2.54
C GLU A 14 23.94 -60.90 2.00
N MET A 15 23.17 -61.69 1.25
CA MET A 15 21.88 -61.25 0.74
C MET A 15 20.91 -60.92 1.87
N LYS A 16 20.87 -61.74 2.92
CA LYS A 16 20.04 -61.49 4.10
C LYS A 16 20.46 -60.20 4.80
N ASP A 17 21.76 -59.95 4.95
CA ASP A 17 22.27 -58.73 5.56
C ASP A 17 21.87 -57.48 4.75
N PHE A 18 21.97 -57.52 3.41
CA PHE A 18 21.48 -56.43 2.57
C PHE A 18 19.96 -56.22 2.68
N VAL A 19 19.17 -57.29 2.76
CA VAL A 19 17.71 -57.20 2.97
C VAL A 19 17.40 -56.55 4.33
N ASP A 20 18.12 -56.91 5.39
CA ASP A 20 17.94 -56.30 6.71
C ASP A 20 18.36 -54.82 6.71
N ASN A 21 19.44 -54.47 6.00
CA ASN A 21 19.83 -53.07 5.78
C ASN A 21 18.77 -52.28 4.99
N LEU A 22 18.15 -52.86 3.96
CA LEU A 22 17.04 -52.24 3.24
C LEU A 22 15.84 -51.95 4.15
N LYS A 23 15.54 -52.83 5.12
CA LYS A 23 14.50 -52.58 6.12
C LYS A 23 14.84 -51.37 7.01
N GLU A 24 16.10 -51.22 7.42
CA GLU A 24 16.55 -50.05 8.18
C GLU A 24 16.51 -48.77 7.33
N VAL A 25 16.86 -48.84 6.05
CA VAL A 25 16.69 -47.74 5.10
C VAL A 25 15.21 -47.34 4.99
N ASN A 26 14.28 -48.29 4.89
CA ASN A 26 12.85 -47.99 4.88
C ASN A 26 12.36 -47.32 6.16
N LYS A 27 12.81 -47.78 7.34
CA LYS A 27 12.49 -47.13 8.62
C LYS A 27 12.97 -45.68 8.63
N THR A 28 14.19 -45.45 8.14
CA THR A 28 14.78 -44.10 8.07
C THR A 28 14.04 -43.23 7.05
N ALA A 29 13.64 -43.78 5.90
CA ALA A 29 12.84 -43.10 4.90
C ALA A 29 11.47 -42.67 5.44
N VAL A 30 10.79 -43.51 6.23
CA VAL A 30 9.52 -43.18 6.91
C VAL A 30 9.69 -42.01 7.87
N LEU A 31 10.77 -41.98 8.64
CA LEU A 31 11.07 -40.86 9.55
C LEU A 31 11.37 -39.59 8.76
N LEU A 32 12.21 -39.69 7.73
CA LEU A 32 12.61 -38.57 6.89
C LEU A 32 11.42 -37.96 6.14
N GLN A 33 10.47 -38.78 5.67
CA GLN A 33 9.25 -38.33 4.98
C GLN A 33 8.37 -37.39 5.83
N LYS A 34 8.48 -37.48 7.16
CA LYS A 34 7.79 -36.59 8.11
C LYS A 34 8.49 -35.25 8.29
N ASN A 35 9.70 -35.08 7.76
CA ASN A 35 10.43 -33.82 7.84
C ASN A 35 9.64 -32.71 7.12
N LYS A 36 9.48 -31.56 7.79
CA LYS A 36 8.73 -30.41 7.27
C LYS A 36 9.50 -29.64 6.20
N PHE A 37 10.81 -29.81 6.11
CA PHE A 37 11.71 -29.15 5.16
C PHE A 37 11.97 -29.98 3.90
N LEU A 38 11.19 -31.03 3.69
CA LEU A 38 11.14 -31.74 2.42
C LEU A 38 9.96 -31.27 1.58
N THR A 39 10.21 -31.13 0.28
CA THR A 39 9.17 -30.82 -0.70
C THR A 39 8.21 -32.00 -0.87
N LYS A 40 7.08 -31.75 -1.54
CA LYS A 40 6.14 -32.82 -1.90
C LYS A 40 6.79 -33.87 -2.82
N THR A 41 7.69 -33.45 -3.71
CA THR A 41 8.43 -34.33 -4.61
C THR A 41 9.36 -35.25 -3.84
N ASP A 42 10.17 -34.71 -2.94
CA ASP A 42 11.07 -35.51 -2.08
C ASP A 42 10.31 -36.58 -1.29
N LYS A 43 9.15 -36.20 -0.73
CA LYS A 43 8.29 -37.13 0.01
C LYS A 43 7.70 -38.23 -0.87
N SER A 44 7.45 -37.93 -2.15
CA SER A 44 6.99 -38.91 -3.13
C SER A 44 8.11 -39.86 -3.52
N GLU A 45 9.34 -39.36 -3.69
CA GLU A 45 10.53 -40.17 -3.97
C GLU A 45 10.82 -41.15 -2.83
N LEU A 46 10.75 -40.69 -1.57
CA LEU A 46 10.87 -41.57 -0.40
C LEU A 46 9.78 -42.64 -0.34
N GLY A 47 8.54 -42.29 -0.72
CA GLY A 47 7.45 -43.27 -0.78
C GLY A 47 7.62 -44.30 -1.89
N LYS A 48 8.24 -43.91 -3.02
CA LYS A 48 8.58 -44.82 -4.11
C LYS A 48 9.71 -45.76 -3.71
N LEU A 49 10.79 -45.23 -3.13
CA LEU A 49 11.92 -46.00 -2.60
C LEU A 49 11.45 -47.05 -1.59
N GLN A 50 10.52 -46.69 -0.69
CA GLN A 50 9.99 -47.64 0.29
C GLN A 50 9.34 -48.87 -0.37
N LYS A 51 8.53 -48.65 -1.41
CA LYS A 51 7.87 -49.72 -2.16
C LYS A 51 8.87 -50.58 -2.93
N GLU A 52 9.84 -49.96 -3.59
CA GLU A 52 10.89 -50.68 -4.31
C GLU A 52 11.72 -51.57 -3.38
N ASN A 53 12.01 -51.11 -2.16
CA ASN A 53 12.73 -51.92 -1.18
C ASN A 53 11.90 -53.08 -0.63
N GLU A 54 10.59 -52.89 -0.46
CA GLU A 54 9.67 -53.92 0.04
C GLU A 54 9.62 -55.16 -0.88
N GLU A 55 9.87 -54.99 -2.18
CA GLU A 55 9.94 -56.10 -3.15
C GLU A 55 11.02 -57.13 -2.78
N TYR A 56 12.11 -56.70 -2.16
CA TYR A 56 13.23 -57.57 -1.78
C TYR A 56 13.10 -58.19 -0.39
N PHE A 57 12.09 -57.83 0.41
CA PHE A 57 11.98 -58.30 1.81
C PHE A 57 11.59 -59.77 1.93
N LYS A 58 10.94 -60.32 0.91
CA LYS A 58 10.42 -61.70 0.93
C LYS A 58 11.11 -62.58 -0.11
N ASP A 59 11.35 -62.05 -1.31
CA ASP A 59 11.78 -62.82 -2.47
C ASP A 59 13.03 -62.22 -3.15
N ALA A 60 14.09 -62.00 -2.37
CA ALA A 60 15.40 -61.68 -2.93
C ALA A 60 16.06 -62.93 -3.53
N ASP A 61 16.36 -62.90 -4.83
CA ASP A 61 16.96 -64.02 -5.57
C ASP A 61 18.38 -63.72 -6.10
N SER A 62 18.78 -62.44 -6.11
CA SER A 62 20.00 -61.96 -6.75
C SER A 62 20.77 -61.00 -5.84
N LEU A 63 21.92 -61.45 -5.34
CA LEU A 63 22.76 -60.68 -4.41
C LEU A 63 23.17 -59.33 -5.01
N ILE A 64 23.56 -59.33 -6.29
CA ILE A 64 23.96 -58.11 -7.02
C ILE A 64 22.80 -57.13 -7.12
N THR A 65 21.57 -57.62 -7.31
CA THR A 65 20.38 -56.77 -7.44
C THR A 65 20.04 -56.12 -6.10
N VAL A 66 20.02 -56.89 -5.01
CA VAL A 66 19.74 -56.36 -3.66
C VAL A 66 20.82 -55.36 -3.24
N GLN A 67 22.10 -55.66 -3.48
CA GLN A 67 23.20 -54.74 -3.21
C GLN A 67 23.03 -53.41 -3.97
N LYS A 68 22.75 -53.47 -5.27
CA LYS A 68 22.52 -52.27 -6.08
C LYS A 68 21.32 -51.47 -5.58
N GLN A 69 20.24 -52.13 -5.18
CA GLN A 69 19.08 -51.47 -4.60
C GLN A 69 19.41 -50.79 -3.27
N TYR A 70 20.21 -51.45 -2.43
CA TYR A 70 20.70 -50.88 -1.18
C TYR A 70 21.53 -49.63 -1.42
N ASP A 71 22.51 -49.68 -2.32
CA ASP A 71 23.37 -48.54 -2.65
C ASP A 71 22.55 -47.36 -3.19
N ASN A 72 21.63 -47.62 -4.13
CA ASN A 72 20.73 -46.60 -4.66
C ASN A 72 19.86 -45.96 -3.58
N SER A 73 19.29 -46.79 -2.70
CA SER A 73 18.39 -46.32 -1.65
C SER A 73 19.12 -45.49 -0.60
N ASN A 74 20.31 -45.94 -0.21
CA ASN A 74 21.14 -45.23 0.75
C ASN A 74 21.62 -43.89 0.19
N ASN A 75 22.02 -43.84 -1.09
CA ASN A 75 22.43 -42.61 -1.75
C ASN A 75 21.28 -41.59 -1.85
N LEU A 76 20.07 -42.02 -2.20
CA LEU A 76 18.90 -41.14 -2.21
C LEU A 76 18.61 -40.61 -0.81
N LEU A 77 18.69 -41.46 0.21
CA LEU A 77 18.42 -41.09 1.58
C LEU A 77 19.42 -40.04 2.09
N ILE A 78 20.71 -40.23 1.86
CA ILE A 78 21.76 -39.25 2.19
C ILE A 78 21.48 -37.92 1.49
N THR A 79 21.22 -37.95 0.18
CA THR A 79 20.91 -36.75 -0.62
C THR A 79 19.73 -35.96 -0.05
N LEU A 80 18.64 -36.64 0.31
CA LEU A 80 17.45 -36.00 0.85
C LEU A 80 17.63 -35.53 2.30
N GLN A 81 18.46 -36.20 3.10
CA GLN A 81 18.82 -35.73 4.44
C GLN A 81 19.63 -34.44 4.38
N GLU A 82 20.64 -34.38 3.51
CA GLU A 82 21.44 -33.17 3.28
C GLU A 82 20.57 -32.02 2.79
N ARG A 83 19.72 -32.27 1.77
CA ARG A 83 18.77 -31.27 1.26
C ARG A 83 17.83 -30.74 2.35
N ALA A 84 17.29 -31.62 3.20
CA ALA A 84 16.42 -31.21 4.30
C ALA A 84 17.16 -30.32 5.31
N LYS A 85 18.42 -30.64 5.62
CA LYS A 85 19.27 -29.85 6.52
C LYS A 85 19.60 -28.48 5.94
N ASP A 86 19.93 -28.41 4.65
CA ASP A 86 20.24 -27.14 3.99
C ASP A 86 18.98 -26.26 3.87
N THR A 87 17.83 -26.88 3.58
CA THR A 87 16.54 -26.19 3.57
C THR A 87 16.18 -25.67 4.97
N GLU A 88 16.40 -26.47 6.02
CA GLU A 88 16.20 -26.04 7.40
C GLU A 88 17.07 -24.83 7.76
N GLN A 89 18.34 -24.85 7.33
CA GLN A 89 19.26 -23.74 7.54
C GLN A 89 18.77 -22.46 6.85
N ASP A 90 18.38 -22.54 5.58
CA ASP A 90 17.87 -21.38 4.82
C ASP A 90 16.62 -20.79 5.50
N PHE A 91 15.68 -21.64 5.95
CA PHE A 91 14.50 -21.19 6.69
C PHE A 91 14.85 -20.56 8.03
N ARG A 92 15.79 -21.13 8.78
CA ARG A 92 16.22 -20.58 10.07
C ARG A 92 16.76 -19.17 9.94
N GLU A 93 17.50 -18.89 8.87
CA GLU A 93 18.10 -17.59 8.60
C GLU A 93 17.09 -16.59 8.02
N ASN A 94 16.21 -17.04 7.13
CA ASN A 94 15.45 -16.14 6.26
C ASN A 94 13.94 -16.09 6.53
N GLU A 95 13.33 -17.10 7.19
CA GLU A 95 11.86 -17.18 7.29
C GLU A 95 11.25 -15.94 7.97
N LYS A 96 11.81 -15.52 9.10
CA LYS A 96 11.27 -14.40 9.88
C LYS A 96 11.38 -13.08 9.12
N VAL A 97 12.50 -12.84 8.43
CA VAL A 97 12.72 -11.61 7.67
C VAL A 97 11.91 -11.59 6.37
N ALA A 98 11.77 -12.74 5.70
CA ALA A 98 10.92 -12.91 4.53
C ALA A 98 9.45 -12.59 4.84
N ARG A 99 8.91 -13.15 5.94
CA ARG A 99 7.52 -12.88 6.36
C ARG A 99 7.28 -11.40 6.65
N LYS A 100 8.23 -10.73 7.31
CA LYS A 100 8.15 -9.28 7.55
C LYS A 100 8.20 -8.46 6.26
N LEU A 101 9.08 -8.84 5.33
CA LEU A 101 9.20 -8.16 4.04
C LEU A 101 7.93 -8.32 3.20
N ILE A 102 7.28 -9.48 3.22
CA ILE A 102 5.97 -9.68 2.57
C ILE A 102 4.92 -8.74 3.17
N GLN A 103 4.87 -8.60 4.49
CA GLN A 103 3.94 -7.66 5.14
C GLN A 103 4.20 -6.21 4.71
N ALA A 104 5.46 -5.77 4.76
CA ALA A 104 5.84 -4.43 4.31
C ALA A 104 5.51 -4.20 2.82
N THR A 105 5.75 -5.22 1.98
CA THR A 105 5.41 -5.18 0.55
C THR A 105 3.89 -5.06 0.34
N ASN A 106 3.08 -5.79 1.10
CA ASN A 106 1.62 -5.67 1.05
C ASN A 106 1.15 -4.25 1.42
N GLU A 107 1.76 -3.64 2.43
CA GLU A 107 1.46 -2.26 2.81
C GLU A 107 1.85 -1.27 1.71
N LEU A 108 3.02 -1.44 1.09
CA LEU A 108 3.47 -0.61 -0.03
C LEU A 108 2.57 -0.79 -1.26
N LEU A 109 2.14 -2.01 -1.57
CA LEU A 109 1.19 -2.26 -2.67
C LEU A 109 -0.18 -1.62 -2.44
N ALA A 110 -0.64 -1.60 -1.18
CA ALA A 110 -1.94 -1.04 -0.81
C ALA A 110 -1.93 0.49 -0.72
N LYS A 111 -0.87 1.08 -0.15
CA LYS A 111 -0.82 2.50 0.21
C LYS A 111 0.23 3.30 -0.56
N GLY A 112 1.10 2.63 -1.31
CA GLY A 112 2.16 3.25 -2.10
C GLY A 112 1.62 3.97 -3.31
N ASP A 113 2.35 5.03 -3.71
CA ASP A 113 2.13 5.71 -4.98
C ASP A 113 2.98 5.01 -6.03
N LEU A 114 2.50 3.84 -6.44
CA LEU A 114 3.16 2.93 -7.39
C LEU A 114 2.45 2.94 -8.74
N ASN A 115 3.23 2.89 -9.81
CA ASN A 115 2.72 2.67 -11.17
C ASN A 115 2.36 1.19 -11.41
N SER A 116 1.82 0.88 -12.59
CA SER A 116 1.39 -0.48 -12.95
C SER A 116 2.54 -1.49 -12.92
N ASP A 117 3.70 -1.09 -13.40
CA ASP A 117 4.83 -1.98 -13.64
C ASP A 117 5.51 -2.34 -12.32
N GLU A 118 5.73 -1.36 -11.44
CA GLU A 118 6.21 -1.57 -10.07
C GLU A 118 5.24 -2.46 -9.27
N ARG A 119 3.92 -2.25 -9.42
CA ARG A 119 2.91 -3.12 -8.79
C ARG A 119 3.00 -4.54 -9.32
N ALA A 120 3.15 -4.73 -10.63
CA ALA A 120 3.25 -6.04 -11.24
C ALA A 120 4.53 -6.76 -10.80
N GLU A 121 5.67 -6.06 -10.83
CA GLU A 121 6.96 -6.57 -10.41
C GLU A 121 6.95 -7.00 -8.94
N LEU A 122 6.55 -6.11 -8.02
CA LEU A 122 6.48 -6.42 -6.60
C LEU A 122 5.52 -7.57 -6.31
N ASN A 123 4.36 -7.64 -6.97
CA ASN A 123 3.43 -8.75 -6.80
C ASN A 123 4.02 -10.07 -7.29
N GLY A 124 4.72 -10.07 -8.44
CA GLY A 124 5.37 -11.25 -8.99
C GLY A 124 6.44 -11.80 -8.06
N ILE A 125 7.37 -10.95 -7.65
CA ILE A 125 8.48 -11.34 -6.76
C ILE A 125 7.95 -11.76 -5.38
N ARG A 126 6.98 -11.03 -4.81
CA ARG A 126 6.32 -11.41 -3.54
C ARG A 126 5.63 -12.76 -3.65
N THR A 127 5.05 -13.11 -4.80
CA THR A 127 4.44 -14.42 -5.02
C THR A 127 5.51 -15.51 -5.00
N GLY A 128 6.62 -15.32 -5.71
CA GLY A 128 7.77 -16.25 -5.66
C GLY A 128 8.30 -16.47 -4.23
N LEU A 129 8.42 -15.40 -3.43
CA LEU A 129 8.83 -15.53 -2.03
C LEU A 129 7.81 -16.33 -1.18
N ASN A 130 6.51 -16.17 -1.41
CA ASN A 130 5.49 -16.98 -0.75
C ASN A 130 5.56 -18.45 -1.18
N GLU A 131 5.83 -18.71 -2.46
CA GLU A 131 6.01 -20.08 -2.97
C GLU A 131 7.22 -20.74 -2.31
N ALA A 132 8.35 -20.04 -2.19
CA ALA A 132 9.54 -20.51 -1.47
C ALA A 132 9.23 -20.82 0.01
N LEU A 133 8.52 -19.91 0.72
CA LEU A 133 8.08 -20.14 2.11
C LEU A 133 7.14 -21.35 2.27
N SER A 134 6.45 -21.76 1.20
CA SER A 134 5.56 -22.93 1.18
C SER A 134 6.23 -24.20 0.67
N LEU A 135 7.53 -24.15 0.36
CA LEU A 135 8.30 -25.25 -0.26
C LEU A 135 7.72 -25.73 -1.60
N LYS A 136 7.03 -24.85 -2.34
CA LYS A 136 6.47 -25.18 -3.65
C LYS A 136 7.57 -25.13 -4.71
N ASN A 137 7.90 -26.27 -5.31
CA ASN A 137 9.00 -26.42 -6.28
C ASN A 137 10.34 -25.90 -5.76
N TYR A 138 10.55 -25.96 -4.45
CA TYR A 138 11.68 -25.33 -3.77
C TYR A 138 12.99 -26.07 -4.03
N GLN A 139 14.02 -25.29 -4.35
CA GLN A 139 15.42 -25.68 -4.39
C GLN A 139 16.17 -25.02 -3.22
N THR A 140 17.23 -25.68 -2.76
CA THR A 140 18.06 -25.17 -1.66
C THR A 140 18.54 -23.75 -1.95
N GLY A 141 18.22 -22.81 -1.06
CA GLY A 141 18.60 -21.40 -1.19
C GLY A 141 17.55 -20.50 -1.86
N ASP A 142 16.43 -21.06 -2.35
CA ASP A 142 15.38 -20.27 -3.00
C ASP A 142 14.75 -19.23 -2.07
N LEU A 143 14.68 -19.49 -0.76
CA LEU A 143 14.10 -18.55 0.20
C LEU A 143 15.00 -17.33 0.37
N SER A 144 16.30 -17.53 0.58
CA SER A 144 17.31 -16.47 0.61
C SER A 144 17.36 -15.66 -0.68
N SER A 145 17.36 -16.35 -1.83
CA SER A 145 17.38 -15.73 -3.16
C SER A 145 16.14 -14.85 -3.39
N SER A 146 14.95 -15.44 -3.20
CA SER A 146 13.67 -14.73 -3.36
C SER A 146 13.53 -13.56 -2.38
N TYR A 147 14.02 -13.72 -1.15
CA TYR A 147 14.05 -12.65 -0.15
C TYR A 147 14.92 -11.49 -0.61
N THR A 148 16.13 -11.77 -1.08
CA THR A 148 17.08 -10.75 -1.56
C THR A 148 16.51 -9.99 -2.75
N THR A 149 15.94 -10.71 -3.73
CA THR A 149 15.30 -10.09 -4.90
C THR A 149 14.13 -9.20 -4.49
N LEU A 150 13.23 -9.68 -3.61
CA LEU A 150 12.12 -8.86 -3.14
C LEU A 150 12.62 -7.64 -2.38
N LYS A 151 13.66 -7.78 -1.57
CA LYS A 151 14.18 -6.69 -0.74
C LYS A 151 14.69 -5.56 -1.62
N ILE A 152 15.45 -5.88 -2.67
CA ILE A 152 15.98 -4.91 -3.63
C ILE A 152 14.84 -4.16 -4.32
N SER A 153 13.86 -4.89 -4.86
CA SER A 153 12.72 -4.30 -5.57
C SER A 153 11.83 -3.47 -4.64
N TYR A 154 11.61 -3.95 -3.41
CA TYR A 154 10.90 -3.22 -2.36
C TYR A 154 11.58 -1.91 -1.99
N ASP A 155 12.89 -1.94 -1.68
CA ASP A 155 13.63 -0.74 -1.25
C ASP A 155 13.63 0.33 -2.35
N SER A 156 13.80 -0.09 -3.60
CA SER A 156 13.73 0.79 -4.78
C SER A 156 12.34 1.41 -4.95
N SER A 157 11.30 0.57 -4.97
CA SER A 157 9.91 1.00 -5.15
C SER A 157 9.40 1.87 -3.99
N TYR A 158 9.81 1.56 -2.76
CA TYR A 158 9.47 2.34 -1.58
C TYR A 158 10.04 3.75 -1.67
N LYS A 159 11.30 3.87 -2.10
CA LYS A 159 11.96 5.16 -2.31
C LYS A 159 11.22 5.99 -3.37
N LEU A 160 11.00 5.43 -4.56
CA LEU A 160 10.32 6.13 -5.66
C LEU A 160 8.88 6.53 -5.30
N SER A 161 8.13 5.65 -4.65
CA SER A 161 6.78 5.95 -4.15
C SER A 161 6.79 7.15 -3.19
N ASN A 162 7.76 7.21 -2.27
CA ASN A 162 7.84 8.33 -1.32
C ASN A 162 8.26 9.64 -2.00
N GLU A 163 9.16 9.58 -2.98
CA GLU A 163 9.54 10.75 -3.79
C GLU A 163 8.34 11.32 -4.55
N ARG A 164 7.52 10.47 -5.19
CA ARG A 164 6.28 10.89 -5.88
C ARG A 164 5.24 11.48 -4.93
N LYS A 165 5.06 10.90 -3.73
CA LYS A 165 4.18 11.45 -2.70
C LYS A 165 4.61 12.83 -2.23
N GLU A 166 5.90 13.01 -1.93
CA GLU A 166 6.42 14.31 -1.51
C GLU A 166 6.35 15.35 -2.63
N GLN A 167 6.62 14.95 -3.88
CA GLN A 167 6.45 15.83 -5.04
C GLN A 167 4.98 16.27 -5.19
N THR A 168 4.03 15.35 -5.11
CA THR A 168 2.60 15.64 -5.17
C THR A 168 2.16 16.58 -4.05
N LYS A 169 2.65 16.36 -2.82
CA LYS A 169 2.39 17.23 -1.67
C LYS A 169 2.93 18.64 -1.89
N ARG A 170 4.16 18.79 -2.41
CA ARG A 170 4.75 20.09 -2.73
C ARG A 170 3.94 20.84 -3.79
N LEU A 171 3.55 20.16 -4.87
CA LEU A 171 2.73 20.74 -5.94
C LEU A 171 1.35 21.17 -5.42
N ALA A 172 0.71 20.36 -4.58
CA ALA A 172 -0.56 20.70 -3.95
C ALA A 172 -0.45 21.93 -3.03
N GLN A 173 0.63 22.03 -2.25
CA GLN A 173 0.90 23.20 -1.40
C GLN A 173 1.15 24.46 -2.22
N GLU A 174 1.91 24.37 -3.31
CA GLU A 174 2.16 25.51 -4.19
C GLU A 174 0.87 25.98 -4.89
N ALA A 175 0.05 25.04 -5.39
CA ALA A 175 -1.24 25.35 -5.99
C ALA A 175 -2.20 25.99 -4.99
N ALA A 176 -2.22 25.52 -3.73
CA ALA A 176 -3.03 26.12 -2.67
C ALA A 176 -2.57 27.55 -2.32
N ARG A 177 -1.24 27.80 -2.29
CA ARG A 177 -0.69 29.15 -2.07
C ARG A 177 -1.07 30.11 -3.21
N LYS A 178 -0.93 29.68 -4.47
CA LYS A 178 -1.33 30.49 -5.64
C LYS A 178 -2.81 30.85 -5.61
N LYS A 179 -3.69 29.88 -5.34
CA LYS A 179 -5.13 30.15 -5.18
C LYS A 179 -5.43 31.15 -4.06
N ALA A 180 -4.77 31.02 -2.90
CA ALA A 180 -4.96 31.96 -1.79
C ALA A 180 -4.46 33.38 -2.11
N GLU A 181 -3.41 33.52 -2.91
CA GLU A 181 -2.92 34.83 -3.39
C GLU A 181 -3.86 35.46 -4.42
N GLU A 182 -4.38 34.67 -5.35
CA GLU A 182 -5.38 35.10 -6.34
C GLU A 182 -6.68 35.56 -5.66
N GLU A 183 -7.18 34.82 -4.66
CA GLU A 183 -8.36 35.20 -3.89
C GLU A 183 -8.15 36.51 -3.11
N LYS A 184 -6.96 36.71 -2.50
CA LYS A 184 -6.62 37.97 -1.83
C LYS A 184 -6.54 39.13 -2.81
N ALA A 185 -5.98 38.91 -4.00
CA ALA A 185 -5.92 39.94 -5.04
C ALA A 185 -7.33 40.31 -5.53
N ALA A 186 -8.19 39.32 -5.79
CA ALA A 186 -9.57 39.52 -6.20
C ALA A 186 -10.39 40.30 -5.15
N GLN A 187 -10.24 39.98 -3.86
CA GLN A 187 -10.90 40.70 -2.75
C GLN A 187 -10.45 42.17 -2.64
N LYS A 188 -9.15 42.45 -2.82
CA LYS A 188 -8.66 43.84 -2.84
C LYS A 188 -9.23 44.63 -4.02
N GLN A 189 -9.40 43.99 -5.17
CA GLN A 189 -9.96 44.61 -6.37
C GLN A 189 -11.46 44.90 -6.22
N THR A 190 -12.22 44.03 -5.53
CA THR A 190 -13.62 44.32 -5.18
C THR A 190 -13.71 45.49 -4.19
N GLN A 191 -12.89 45.53 -3.14
CA GLN A 191 -12.89 46.64 -2.17
C GLN A 191 -12.50 47.99 -2.80
N ALA A 192 -11.54 48.01 -3.73
CA ALA A 192 -11.17 49.23 -4.45
C ALA A 192 -12.33 49.75 -5.33
N ASN A 193 -13.09 48.87 -5.98
CA ASN A 193 -14.25 49.25 -6.78
C ASN A 193 -15.43 49.76 -5.92
N THR A 194 -15.63 49.26 -4.69
CA THR A 194 -16.66 49.81 -3.79
C THR A 194 -16.32 51.21 -3.29
N LEU A 195 -15.04 51.56 -3.14
CA LEU A 195 -14.62 52.90 -2.72
C LEU A 195 -14.74 53.95 -3.83
N LEU A 196 -14.62 53.57 -5.11
CA LEU A 196 -14.75 54.48 -6.25
C LEU A 196 -16.19 54.90 -6.57
N ASN A 197 -17.20 54.12 -6.16
CA ASN A 197 -18.62 54.46 -6.33
C ASN A 197 -19.20 55.35 -5.22
N ASN A 198 -18.38 55.78 -4.24
CA ASN A 198 -18.81 56.63 -3.13
C ASN A 198 -18.71 58.14 -3.43
N LYS A 199 -19.01 58.56 -4.67
CA LYS A 199 -19.39 59.96 -4.89
C LYS A 199 -20.81 60.11 -4.37
N THR A 200 -20.97 60.72 -3.20
CA THR A 200 -22.28 61.04 -2.62
C THR A 200 -23.12 61.76 -3.69
N PRO A 201 -24.23 61.19 -4.17
CA PRO A 201 -25.00 61.81 -5.23
C PRO A 201 -25.61 63.13 -4.74
N ALA A 202 -25.53 64.17 -5.56
CA ALA A 202 -25.96 65.51 -5.18
C ALA A 202 -27.50 65.61 -5.09
N PRO A 203 -28.05 66.39 -4.14
CA PRO A 203 -29.47 66.73 -4.12
C PRO A 203 -29.98 67.25 -5.47
N ILE A 204 -31.19 66.86 -5.87
CA ILE A 204 -31.80 67.30 -7.12
C ILE A 204 -32.75 68.47 -6.81
N PRO A 205 -32.44 69.71 -7.23
CA PRO A 205 -33.32 70.86 -7.01
C PRO A 205 -34.60 70.72 -7.85
N ASN A 206 -35.75 71.03 -7.25
CA ASN A 206 -37.04 71.12 -7.95
C ASN A 206 -37.50 72.58 -8.11
N SER A 207 -38.44 72.81 -9.03
CA SER A 207 -38.96 74.14 -9.38
C SER A 207 -39.66 74.89 -8.23
N GLY A 208 -39.89 74.24 -7.08
CA GLY A 208 -40.50 74.84 -5.89
C GLY A 208 -39.50 75.26 -4.80
N GLY A 209 -38.20 75.25 -5.07
CA GLY A 209 -37.17 75.58 -4.07
C GLY A 209 -36.95 74.49 -3.02
N TRP A 210 -37.34 73.25 -3.33
CA TRP A 210 -37.02 72.07 -2.52
C TRP A 210 -35.96 71.24 -3.22
N ASN A 211 -35.23 70.45 -2.44
CA ASN A 211 -34.19 69.56 -2.89
C ASN A 211 -34.63 68.12 -2.62
N GLN A 212 -34.75 67.33 -3.68
CA GLN A 212 -35.15 65.92 -3.62
C GLN A 212 -33.92 65.04 -3.43
N ALA A 213 -34.06 64.01 -2.59
CA ALA A 213 -33.01 63.01 -2.41
C ALA A 213 -32.86 62.19 -3.71
N PRO A 214 -31.63 61.89 -4.15
CA PRO A 214 -31.39 60.98 -5.26
C PRO A 214 -32.07 59.62 -5.04
N ALA A 215 -32.36 58.91 -6.14
CA ALA A 215 -32.94 57.57 -6.07
C ALA A 215 -32.06 56.65 -5.20
N GLY A 216 -32.69 55.94 -4.25
CA GLY A 216 -31.98 55.09 -3.28
C GLY A 216 -31.43 55.82 -2.03
N TYR A 217 -31.70 57.12 -1.88
CA TYR A 217 -31.25 57.93 -0.74
C TYR A 217 -32.41 58.66 -0.02
N LYS A 218 -32.16 59.05 1.24
CA LYS A 218 -33.02 59.91 2.06
C LYS A 218 -32.18 60.97 2.79
N PHE A 219 -32.79 62.09 3.14
CA PHE A 219 -32.21 63.10 4.02
C PHE A 219 -32.49 62.77 5.48
N LEU A 220 -31.45 62.66 6.32
CA LEU A 220 -31.54 62.47 7.75
C LEU A 220 -31.34 63.81 8.47
N LYS A 221 -32.32 64.23 9.28
CA LYS A 221 -32.12 65.29 10.27
C LYS A 221 -31.58 64.66 11.55
N VAL A 222 -30.25 64.73 11.73
CA VAL A 222 -29.51 64.05 12.79
C VAL A 222 -30.09 64.32 14.17
N GLU A 223 -30.38 65.58 14.51
CA GLU A 223 -30.93 65.99 15.81
C GLU A 223 -32.26 65.31 16.18
N SER A 224 -33.11 65.05 15.17
CA SER A 224 -34.44 64.49 15.39
C SER A 224 -34.54 63.00 15.07
N GLY A 225 -33.49 62.42 14.49
CA GLY A 225 -33.52 61.04 13.99
C GLY A 225 -34.58 60.79 12.92
N LYS A 226 -35.04 61.83 12.21
CA LYS A 226 -36.10 61.75 11.20
C LYS A 226 -35.55 61.76 9.78
N THR A 227 -36.12 60.93 8.91
CA THR A 227 -35.75 60.84 7.48
C THR A 227 -36.79 61.46 6.57
N TYR A 228 -36.34 62.10 5.48
CA TYR A 228 -37.17 62.86 4.53
C TYR A 228 -36.81 62.55 3.08
N GLY A 229 -37.80 62.56 2.19
CA GLY A 229 -37.59 62.39 0.74
C GLY A 229 -37.19 63.70 0.04
N GLN A 230 -37.60 64.85 0.60
CA GLN A 230 -37.25 66.18 0.10
C GLN A 230 -37.12 67.21 1.22
N VAL A 231 -36.22 68.17 1.07
CA VAL A 231 -35.89 69.20 2.08
C VAL A 231 -35.63 70.56 1.43
N LYS A 232 -35.93 71.68 2.10
CA LYS A 232 -35.62 73.03 1.56
C LYS A 232 -34.13 73.33 1.60
N ASN A 233 -33.51 73.11 2.75
CA ASN A 233 -32.11 73.44 3.02
C ASN A 233 -31.31 72.13 3.18
N PRO A 234 -30.80 71.51 2.10
CA PRO A 234 -30.16 70.19 2.16
C PRO A 234 -28.92 70.17 3.05
N ASP A 235 -28.24 71.29 3.23
CA ASP A 235 -27.04 71.41 4.08
C ASP A 235 -27.33 71.13 5.57
N ASN A 236 -28.59 71.27 6.01
CA ASN A 236 -29.01 70.95 7.38
C ASN A 236 -29.32 69.46 7.58
N PHE A 237 -29.08 68.62 6.56
CA PHE A 237 -29.42 67.20 6.56
C PHE A 237 -28.27 66.37 6.02
N ARG A 238 -28.14 65.14 6.51
CA ARG A 238 -27.17 64.17 5.99
C ARG A 238 -27.85 63.29 4.95
N LEU A 239 -27.26 63.13 3.77
CA LEU A 239 -27.74 62.14 2.81
C LEU A 239 -27.31 60.73 3.24
N ILE A 240 -28.27 59.83 3.41
CA ILE A 240 -28.06 58.43 3.79
C ILE A 240 -28.76 57.52 2.80
N THR A 241 -28.33 56.26 2.70
CA THR A 241 -28.99 55.27 1.84
C THR A 241 -30.37 54.89 2.40
N GLU A 242 -31.27 54.36 1.56
CA GLU A 242 -32.57 53.84 2.03
C GLU A 242 -32.42 52.70 3.04
N ALA A 243 -31.40 51.86 2.89
CA ALA A 243 -31.08 50.80 3.84
C ALA A 243 -30.67 51.35 5.22
N GLU A 244 -29.93 52.46 5.26
CA GLU A 244 -29.62 53.17 6.50
C GLU A 244 -30.83 53.90 7.07
N ALA A 245 -31.68 54.46 6.20
CA ALA A 245 -32.89 55.18 6.61
C ALA A 245 -33.90 54.30 7.37
N ALA A 246 -33.91 52.98 7.13
CA ALA A 246 -34.74 52.03 7.85
C ALA A 246 -34.45 51.96 9.37
N LYS A 247 -33.29 52.47 9.82
CA LYS A 247 -32.91 52.54 11.23
C LYS A 247 -33.46 53.79 11.94
N TYR A 248 -34.13 54.67 11.21
CA TYR A 248 -34.60 55.98 11.66
C TYR A 248 -36.11 56.11 11.44
N THR A 249 -36.73 57.08 12.11
CA THR A 249 -38.18 57.27 11.99
C THR A 249 -38.51 58.11 10.75
N PRO A 250 -39.43 57.69 9.86
CA PRO A 250 -39.87 58.53 8.75
C PRO A 250 -40.50 59.83 9.26
N GLY A 251 -40.06 60.97 8.71
CA GLY A 251 -40.72 62.26 8.91
C GLY A 251 -41.94 62.42 8.00
N HIS A 252 -42.50 63.62 7.93
CA HIS A 252 -43.44 63.98 6.85
C HIS A 252 -42.75 63.85 5.49
N VAL A 253 -43.54 63.76 4.41
CA VAL A 253 -43.04 63.65 3.03
C VAL A 253 -41.97 64.73 2.73
N ASN A 254 -42.10 65.91 3.36
CA ASN A 254 -41.21 67.06 3.20
C ASN A 254 -40.67 67.51 4.56
N GLY A 255 -39.36 67.78 4.64
CA GLY A 255 -38.72 68.33 5.83
C GLY A 255 -38.34 69.80 5.66
N SER A 256 -39.00 70.71 6.38
CA SER A 256 -38.53 72.09 6.51
C SER A 256 -37.83 72.26 7.86
N ALA A 257 -36.50 72.30 7.87
CA ALA A 257 -35.78 72.85 9.00
C ALA A 257 -35.69 74.37 8.79
N LYS A 258 -36.40 75.15 9.63
CA LYS A 258 -36.05 76.56 9.81
C LYS A 258 -34.65 76.61 10.45
N GLN A 259 -33.84 77.59 10.03
CA GLN A 259 -32.60 77.94 10.71
C GLN A 259 -32.89 78.34 12.16
#